data_AF-A0A2P7B6R4-F1
#
_entry.id   AF-A0A2P7B6R4-F1
#
_cell.length_a   1.000
_cell.length_b   1.000
_cell.length_c   1.000
_cell.angle_alpha   90.00
_cell.angle_beta   90.00
_cell.angle_gamma   90.00
#
_symmetry.space_group_name_H-M   'P 1'
#
loop_
_entity.id
_entity.type
_entity.pdbx_description
1 polymer ?
#
loop_
_entity_poly.entity_id
_entity_poly.type
_entity_poly.pdbx_seq_one_letter_code
_entity_poly.pdbx_strand_id
1 'polypeptide(L)'
;MINAFPPVTIEAARLGKPINICSVTQAAEFLLMKWPIHDGPKLKIARQLCFDALEGKVSAADARSAFIGAAKEANIFHDYLKKSA
;
A
#
# COMPACT_ATOMS: atom_id res chain seq x y z
N MET A 1 14.94 -0.05 12.70
CA MET A 1 14.17 -1.28 12.44
C MET A 1 13.42 -1.07 11.14
N ILE A 2 13.71 -1.86 10.10
CA ILE A 2 13.15 -1.71 8.77
C ILE A 2 12.09 -2.80 8.58
N ASN A 3 10.81 -2.46 8.76
CA ASN A 3 9.68 -3.35 8.49
C ASN A 3 9.46 -3.40 6.97
N ALA A 4 10.46 -3.93 6.27
CA ALA A 4 10.50 -4.05 4.82
C ALA A 4 9.70 -5.27 4.36
N PHE A 5 9.02 -5.13 3.23
CA PHE A 5 8.26 -6.21 2.59
C PHE A 5 8.45 -6.16 1.06
N PRO A 6 8.10 -7.24 0.33
CA PRO A 6 8.27 -7.27 -1.12
C PRO A 6 7.58 -6.09 -1.80
N PRO A 7 8.27 -5.36 -2.68
CA PRO A 7 7.80 -4.08 -3.22
C PRO A 7 6.39 -4.21 -3.77
N VAL A 8 5.52 -3.28 -3.38
CA VAL A 8 4.17 -3.13 -3.93
C VAL A 8 4.19 -1.93 -4.86
N THR A 9 4.02 -2.19 -6.15
CA THR A 9 3.90 -1.13 -7.15
C THR A 9 2.47 -0.62 -7.19
N ILE A 10 2.31 0.69 -7.08
CA ILE A 10 1.04 1.37 -7.19
C ILE A 10 1.16 2.46 -8.25
N GLU A 11 0.14 2.54 -9.10
CA GLU A 11 0.00 3.57 -10.09
C GLU A 11 -1.25 4.36 -9.76
N ALA A 12 -1.08 5.38 -8.92
CA ALA A 12 -2.14 6.35 -8.76
C ALA A 12 -2.19 7.20 -10.02
N ALA A 13 -3.32 7.20 -10.73
CA ALA A 13 -3.51 7.97 -11.96
C ALA A 13 -3.14 9.46 -11.81
N ARG A 14 -3.22 10.01 -10.59
CA ARG A 14 -2.80 11.40 -10.28
C ARG A 14 -1.30 11.61 -10.15
N LEU A 15 -0.51 10.57 -9.89
CA LEU A 15 0.93 10.70 -9.68
C LEU A 15 1.75 10.59 -10.98
N GLY A 16 1.14 10.12 -12.07
CA GLY A 16 1.78 10.02 -13.39
C GLY A 16 2.97 9.05 -13.48
N LYS A 17 3.44 8.48 -12.36
CA LYS A 17 4.53 7.51 -12.28
C LYS A 17 4.20 6.40 -11.28
N PRO A 18 4.51 5.13 -11.60
CA PRO A 18 4.39 4.04 -10.64
C PRO A 18 5.36 4.25 -9.48
N ILE A 19 4.87 4.06 -8.26
CA ILE A 19 5.66 4.12 -7.03
C ILE A 19 5.80 2.72 -6.47
N ASN A 20 7.03 2.36 -6.08
CA ASN A 20 7.32 1.11 -5.40
C ASN A 20 7.39 1.37 -3.89
N ILE A 21 6.46 0.75 -3.16
CA ILE A 21 6.41 0.79 -1.70
C ILE A 21 7.10 -0.48 -1.17
N CYS A 22 8.25 -0.31 -0.52
CA CYS A 22 9.07 -1.43 -0.05
C CYS A 22 8.99 -1.62 1.49
N SER A 23 8.21 -0.81 2.19
CA SER A 23 8.17 -0.79 3.66
C SER A 23 6.82 -0.33 4.19
N VAL A 24 6.49 -0.79 5.40
CA VAL A 24 5.26 -0.38 6.11
C VAL A 24 5.21 1.13 6.32
N THR A 25 6.33 1.76 6.66
CA THR A 25 6.40 3.21 6.84
C THR A 25 6.07 3.96 5.55
N GLN A 26 6.64 3.53 4.41
CA GLN A 26 6.31 4.11 3.11
C GLN A 26 4.85 3.88 2.73
N ALA A 27 4.29 2.72 3.04
CA ALA A 27 2.87 2.43 2.81
C ALA A 27 1.97 3.35 3.64
N ALA A 28 2.28 3.52 4.93
CA ALA A 28 1.54 4.40 5.84
C ALA A 28 1.59 5.86 5.38
N GLU A 29 2.79 6.36 5.04
CA GLU A 29 2.98 7.71 4.51
C GLU A 29 2.20 7.91 3.21
N PHE A 30 2.23 6.92 2.30
CA PHE A 30 1.48 6.98 1.06
C PHE A 30 -0.05 6.99 1.28
N LEU A 31 -0.56 6.14 2.18
CA LEU A 31 -1.98 6.10 2.56
C LEU A 31 -2.47 7.41 3.21
N LEU A 32 -1.59 8.15 3.87
CA LEU A 32 -1.92 9.39 4.58
C LEU A 32 -1.75 10.63 3.70
N MET A 33 -0.67 10.72 2.93
CA MET A 33 -0.29 11.94 2.20
C MET A 33 -0.65 11.91 0.71
N LYS A 34 -0.59 10.73 0.08
CA LYS A 34 -0.59 10.61 -1.40
C LYS A 34 -1.80 9.86 -1.95
N TRP A 35 -2.67 9.38 -1.07
CA TRP A 35 -3.80 8.54 -1.44
C TRP A 35 -4.89 9.35 -2.16
N PRO A 36 -5.28 9.00 -3.39
CA PRO A 36 -6.15 9.83 -4.22
C PRO A 36 -7.65 9.73 -3.87
N ILE A 37 -8.08 8.62 -3.27
CA ILE A 37 -9.49 8.32 -3.02
C ILE A 37 -9.69 8.06 -1.53
N HIS A 38 -10.28 9.02 -0.81
CA HIS A 38 -10.48 8.93 0.64
C HIS A 38 -11.70 8.08 1.06
N ASP A 39 -12.42 7.51 0.09
CA ASP A 39 -13.64 6.75 0.31
C ASP A 39 -13.40 5.26 0.03
N GLY A 40 -13.33 4.47 1.10
CA GLY A 40 -13.16 3.02 1.01
C GLY A 40 -13.04 2.36 2.39
N PRO A 41 -13.87 1.36 2.72
CA PRO A 41 -13.71 0.60 3.97
C PRO A 41 -12.33 -0.09 4.04
N LYS A 42 -11.77 -0.53 2.91
CA LYS A 42 -10.43 -1.16 2.90
C LYS A 42 -9.31 -0.16 3.14
N LEU A 43 -9.49 1.11 2.76
CA LEU A 43 -8.51 2.16 3.07
C LEU A 43 -8.36 2.35 4.59
N LYS A 44 -9.47 2.39 5.32
CA LYS A 44 -9.45 2.52 6.79
C LYS A 44 -8.73 1.33 7.44
N ILE A 45 -9.04 0.12 6.98
CA ILE A 45 -8.39 -1.11 7.44
C ILE A 45 -6.89 -1.09 7.12
N ALA A 46 -6.50 -0.70 5.92
CA ALA A 46 -5.09 -0.60 5.53
C ALA A 46 -4.31 0.42 6.38
N ARG A 47 -4.93 1.56 6.72
CA ARG A 47 -4.32 2.56 7.63
C ARG A 47 -4.11 1.99 9.03
N GLN A 48 -5.12 1.32 9.58
CA GLN A 48 -4.99 0.66 10.89
C GLN A 48 -3.89 -0.39 10.88
N LEU A 49 -3.92 -1.32 9.93
CA LEU A 49 -2.92 -2.39 9.87
C LEU A 49 -1.50 -1.88 9.60
N CYS A 50 -1.33 -0.81 8.82
CA CYS A 50 -0.03 -0.18 8.68
C CYS A 50 0.45 0.44 10.00
N PHE A 51 -0.44 1.04 10.79
CA PHE A 51 -0.11 1.59 12.10
C PHE A 51 0.21 0.48 13.11
N ASP A 52 -0.61 -0.56 13.20
CA ASP A 52 -0.37 -1.74 14.03
C ASP A 52 0.96 -2.43 13.66
N ALA A 53 1.33 -2.47 12.37
CA ALA A 53 2.60 -3.04 11.93
C ALA A 53 3.81 -2.16 12.29
N LEU A 54 3.63 -0.83 12.38
CA LEU A 54 4.65 0.08 12.89
C LEU A 54 4.83 -0.05 14.40
N GLU A 55 3.74 -0.31 15.13
CA GLU A 55 3.76 -0.61 16.58
C GLU A 55 4.24 -2.03 16.89
N GLY A 56 4.44 -2.88 15.88
CA GLY A 56 4.87 -4.28 16.04
C GLY A 56 3.75 -5.21 16.52
N LYS A 57 2.48 -4.78 16.45
CA LYS A 57 1.29 -5.57 16.80
C LYS A 57 0.91 -6.57 15.72
N VAL A 58 1.16 -6.27 14.44
CA VAL A 58 0.93 -7.17 13.31
C VAL A 58 2.14 -7.26 12.40
N SER A 59 2.20 -8.31 11.58
CA SER A 59 3.34 -8.51 10.68
C SER A 59 3.31 -7.56 9.48
N ALA A 60 4.50 -7.23 8.96
CA ALA A 60 4.64 -6.44 7.73
C ALA A 60 3.89 -7.08 6.53
N ALA A 61 3.73 -8.41 6.53
CA ALA A 61 2.94 -9.15 5.53
C ALA A 61 1.43 -8.86 5.61
N ASP A 62 0.87 -8.72 6.82
CA ASP A 62 -0.55 -8.38 7.01
C ASP A 62 -0.84 -6.95 6.55
N ALA A 63 0.03 -6.00 6.95
CA ALA A 63 -0.04 -4.62 6.48
C ALA A 63 0.05 -4.54 4.95
N ARG A 64 0.96 -5.31 4.33
CA ARG A 64 1.08 -5.41 2.87
C ARG A 64 -0.21 -5.92 2.22
N SER A 65 -0.79 -6.98 2.76
CA SER A 65 -2.01 -7.58 2.21
C SER A 65 -3.19 -6.63 2.27
N ALA A 66 -3.34 -5.91 3.38
CA ALA A 66 -4.36 -4.88 3.54
C ALA A 66 -4.13 -3.69 2.59
N PHE A 67 -2.89 -3.25 2.45
CA PHE A 67 -2.51 -2.19 1.51
C PHE A 67 -2.85 -2.56 0.06
N ILE A 68 -2.56 -3.79 -0.37
CA ILE A 68 -2.95 -4.29 -1.71
C ILE A 68 -4.48 -4.29 -1.84
N GLY A 69 -5.21 -4.72 -0.80
CA GLY A 69 -6.67 -4.69 -0.78
C GLY A 69 -7.24 -3.29 -0.98
N ALA A 70 -6.68 -2.29 -0.30
CA ALA A 70 -7.04 -0.89 -0.47
C ALA A 70 -6.65 -0.35 -1.85
N ALA A 71 -5.47 -0.68 -2.35
CA ALA A 71 -5.00 -0.24 -3.67
C ALA A 71 -5.88 -0.80 -4.80
N LYS A 72 -6.34 -2.05 -4.67
CA LYS A 72 -7.30 -2.66 -5.60
C LYS A 72 -8.67 -1.98 -5.56
N GLU A 73 -9.17 -1.66 -4.37
CA GLU A 73 -10.44 -0.93 -4.20
C GLU A 73 -10.37 0.47 -4.80
N ALA A 74 -9.25 1.16 -4.63
CA ALA A 74 -8.98 2.46 -5.22
C ALA A 74 -8.61 2.40 -6.72
N ASN A 75 -8.56 1.21 -7.34
CA ASN A 75 -8.12 1.00 -8.74
C ASN A 75 -6.74 1.62 -9.06
N ILE A 76 -5.84 1.66 -8.07
CA ILE A 76 -4.45 2.16 -8.21
C ILE A 76 -3.40 1.06 -8.06
N PHE A 77 -3.84 -0.18 -7.86
CA PHE A 77 -2.94 -1.33 -7.76
C PHE A 77 -2.45 -1.71 -9.16
N HIS A 78 -1.15 -1.61 -9.40
CA HIS A 78 -0.53 -2.02 -10.65
C HIS A 78 0.28 -3.30 -10.42
N ASP A 79 -0.24 -4.42 -10.92
CA ASP A 79 0.47 -5.68 -10.91
C ASP A 79 1.49 -5.70 -12.06
N TYR A 80 2.77 -5.51 -11.75
CA TYR A 80 3.84 -5.56 -12.75
C TYR A 80 4.11 -6.98 -13.30
N LEU A 81 3.24 -7.96 -13.03
CA LEU A 81 3.37 -9.35 -13.48
C LEU A 81 2.57 -9.68 -14.76
N LYS A 82 2.11 -8.68 -15.53
CA LYS A 82 1.60 -8.92 -16.88
C LYS A 82 2.42 -8.28 -18.01
N LYS A 83 3.23 -9.18 -18.60
CA LYS A 83 3.68 -9.30 -20.00
C LYS A 83 4.70 -8.29 -20.53
N SER A 84 5.94 -8.78 -20.65
CA SER A 84 6.59 -8.90 -21.96
C SER A 84 6.99 -10.37 -22.15
N ALA A 85 6.13 -11.14 -22.81
CA ALA A 85 6.43 -12.43 -23.44
C ALA A 85 6.08 -12.29 -24.91
#